data_AF-W1F013-F1
#
_entry.id   AF-W1F013-F1
#
_cell.length_a   1.000
_cell.length_b   1.000
_cell.length_c   1.000
_cell.angle_alpha   90.00
_cell.angle_beta   90.00
_cell.angle_gamma   90.00
#
_symmetry.space_group_name_H-M   'P 1'
#
loop_
_entity.id
_entity.type
_entity.pdbx_description
1 polymer ?
#
loop_
_entity_poly.entity_id
_entity_poly.type
_entity_poly.pdbx_seq_one_letter_code
_entity_poly.pdbx_strand_id
1 'polypeptide(L)' 'MNFTTSTYNIGKNTRNLSIGVHAYCSWTYLNGSPFGGFQQIYADQNKVWYVNNYAWGNYESGGTITVTCLNLPGAGI' A
#
# COMPACT_ATOMS: atom_id res chain seq x y z
N MET A 1 -25.32 -1.02 4.77
CA MET A 1 -24.04 -0.66 4.13
C MET A 1 -23.07 -1.79 4.39
N ASN A 2 -22.52 -2.41 3.35
CA ASN A 2 -21.53 -3.46 3.52
C ASN A 2 -20.15 -2.85 3.33
N PHE A 3 -19.28 -3.06 4.30
CA PHE A 3 -17.86 -2.77 4.13
C PHE A 3 -17.24 -3.91 3.33
N THR A 4 -16.51 -3.56 2.27
CA THR A 4 -15.73 -4.52 1.48
C THR A 4 -14.25 -4.22 1.67
N THR A 5 -13.40 -5.21 1.41
CA THR A 5 -11.95 -5.04 1.45
C THR A 5 -11.36 -5.23 0.07
N SER A 6 -10.33 -4.44 -0.23
CA SER A 6 -9.52 -4.56 -1.45
C SER A 6 -8.08 -4.89 -1.06
N THR A 7 -7.44 -5.80 -1.78
CA THR A 7 -6.07 -6.23 -1.51
C THR A 7 -5.18 -5.90 -2.70
N TYR A 8 -4.07 -5.21 -2.43
CA TYR A 8 -3.12 -4.75 -3.43
C TYR A 8 -1.76 -5.38 -3.19
N ASN A 9 -1.21 -6.02 -4.21
CA ASN A 9 0.15 -6.55 -4.21
C ASN A 9 1.06 -5.54 -4.91
N ILE A 10 1.95 -4.90 -4.13
CA ILE A 10 2.82 -3.83 -4.60
C ILE A 10 4.23 -4.39 -4.81
N GLY A 11 4.67 -4.37 -6.05
CA GLY A 11 6.01 -4.82 -6.44
C GLY A 11 7.11 -3.85 -5.99
N LYS A 12 8.34 -4.24 -6.30
CA LYS A 12 9.56 -3.46 -6.07
C LYS A 12 9.55 -2.12 -6.82
N ASN A 13 10.38 -1.18 -6.35
CA ASN A 13 10.64 0.12 -6.97
C ASN A 13 9.39 0.97 -7.28
N THR A 14 8.37 0.82 -6.44
CA THR A 14 7.14 1.60 -6.51
C THR A 14 7.23 2.84 -5.63
N ARG A 15 6.86 4.01 -6.16
CA ARG A 15 6.83 5.29 -5.43
C ARG A 15 5.49 5.97 -5.65
N ASN A 16 4.88 6.44 -4.57
CA ASN A 16 3.62 7.18 -4.54
C ASN A 16 2.52 6.53 -5.39
N LEU A 17 2.45 5.19 -5.37
CA LEU A 17 1.40 4.49 -6.10
C LEU A 17 0.08 4.71 -5.39
N SER A 18 -0.84 5.43 -6.06
CA SER A 18 -2.20 5.58 -5.59
C SER A 18 -2.94 4.24 -5.73
N ILE A 19 -3.52 3.77 -4.64
CA ILE A 19 -4.36 2.58 -4.60
C ILE A 19 -5.85 2.92 -4.43
N GLY A 20 -6.20 4.21 -4.54
CA GLY A 20 -7.58 4.69 -4.52
C GLY A 20 -8.04 5.24 -3.16
N VAL A 21 -9.33 5.57 -3.09
CA VAL A 21 -9.96 6.18 -1.91
C VAL A 21 -10.50 5.08 -0.99
N HIS A 22 -9.97 5.02 0.23
CA HIS A 22 -10.31 3.99 1.22
C HIS A 22 -10.58 4.57 2.60
N ALA A 23 -11.37 3.88 3.41
CA ALA A 23 -11.60 4.26 4.80
C ALA A 23 -10.34 4.08 5.63
N TYR A 24 -9.64 2.98 5.39
CA TYR A 24 -8.41 2.60 6.09
C TYR A 24 -7.60 1.61 5.26
N CYS A 25 -6.27 1.74 5.21
CA CYS A 25 -5.40 0.70 4.65
C CYS A 25 -4.28 0.34 5.62
N SER A 26 -3.88 -0.93 5.62
CA SER A 26 -2.79 -1.45 6.44
C SER A 26 -1.92 -2.42 5.65
N TRP A 27 -0.66 -2.54 6.06
CA TRP A 27 0.17 -3.68 5.66
C TRP A 27 -0.44 -4.97 6.16
N THR A 28 -0.33 -5.99 5.32
CA THR A 28 -0.78 -7.34 5.60
C THR A 28 0.40 -8.30 5.55
N TYR A 29 1.21 -8.24 4.49
CA TYR A 29 2.36 -9.12 4.32
C TYR A 29 3.56 -8.39 3.72
N LEU A 30 4.75 -8.74 4.22
CA LEU A 30 6.05 -8.44 3.63
C LEU A 30 6.57 -9.71 2.95
N ASN A 31 6.32 -9.84 1.66
CA ASN A 31 6.63 -11.06 0.92
C ASN A 31 8.01 -10.92 0.25
N GLY A 32 9.01 -11.60 0.82
CA GLY A 32 10.42 -11.32 0.57
C GLY A 32 10.92 -10.26 1.54
N SER A 33 11.71 -10.72 2.52
CA SER A 33 12.28 -9.97 3.65
C SER A 33 12.53 -8.50 3.34
N PRO A 34 12.24 -7.56 4.26
CA PRO A 34 12.66 -6.18 4.07
C PRO A 34 14.18 -6.15 3.93
N PHE A 35 14.66 -5.96 2.70
CA PHE A 35 16.08 -5.88 2.40
C PHE A 35 16.68 -4.51 2.85
N GLY A 36 16.02 -3.83 3.79
CA GLY A 36 16.35 -2.51 4.33
C GLY A 36 15.82 -1.32 3.51
N GLY A 37 15.15 -1.56 2.38
CA GLY A 37 14.53 -0.50 1.58
C GLY A 37 13.36 0.17 2.29
N PHE A 38 12.81 1.21 1.67
CA PHE A 38 11.72 2.00 2.25
C PHE A 38 10.36 1.48 1.79
N GLN A 39 9.53 1.12 2.76
CA GLN A 39 8.12 0.83 2.54
C GLN A 39 7.29 1.78 3.40
N GLN A 40 6.24 2.35 2.81
CA GLN A 40 5.30 3.21 3.54
C GLN A 40 3.90 3.09 2.94
N ILE A 41 2.89 3.06 3.81
CA ILE A 41 1.52 3.42 3.42
C ILE A 41 1.19 4.74 4.09
N TYR A 42 0.56 5.65 3.35
CA TYR A 42 -0.01 6.87 3.90
C TYR A 42 -1.25 7.28 3.11
N ALA A 43 -2.07 8.14 3.71
CA ALA A 43 -3.21 8.76 3.05
C ALA A 43 -3.02 10.27 2.96
N ASP A 44 -3.61 10.88 1.94
CA ASP A 44 -3.76 12.33 1.88
C ASP A 44 -5.01 12.82 2.63
N GLN A 45 -5.28 14.12 2.58
CA GLN A 45 -6.46 14.74 3.21
C GLN A 45 -7.80 14.25 2.61
N ASN A 46 -7.78 13.75 1.36
CA ASN A 46 -8.95 13.23 0.65
C ASN A 46 -9.14 11.72 0.84
N LYS A 47 -8.36 11.08 1.73
CA LYS A 47 -8.35 9.64 1.95
C LYS A 47 -7.95 8.84 0.70
N VAL A 48 -7.20 9.45 -0.22
CA VAL A 48 -6.49 8.72 -1.27
C VAL A 48 -5.29 8.07 -0.61
N TRP A 49 -5.18 6.75 -0.73
CA TRP A 49 -4.10 5.99 -0.15
C TRP A 49 -2.98 5.77 -1.16
N TYR A 50 -1.76 5.92 -0.67
CA TYR A 50 -0.54 5.80 -1.43
C TYR A 50 0.37 4.76 -0.81
N VAL A 51 1.09 4.05 -1.68
CA VAL A 51 2.05 3.04 -1.27
C VAL A 51 3.42 3.32 -1.88
N ASN A 52 4.42 3.24 -1.02
CA ASN A 52 5.84 3.23 -1.35
C ASN A 52 6.41 1.84 -1.09
N ASN A 53 7.17 1.32 -2.04
CA ASN A 53 8.03 0.15 -1.89
C ASN A 53 9.26 0.32 -2.80
N TYR A 54 10.31 0.99 -2.32
CA TYR A 54 11.48 1.30 -3.14
C TYR A 54 12.79 1.13 -2.36
N ALA A 55 13.89 0.97 -3.09
CA ALA A 55 15.23 0.81 -2.52
C ALA A 55 15.70 2.09 -1.81
N TRP A 56 16.36 1.98 -0.66
CA TRP A 56 16.89 3.13 0.08
C TRP A 56 18.40 3.01 0.28
N GLY A 57 19.17 3.88 -0.37
CA GLY A 57 20.63 3.77 -0.36
C GLY A 57 21.09 2.47 -1.01
N ASN A 58 21.89 1.68 -0.27
CA ASN A 58 22.37 0.36 -0.71
C ASN A 58 21.39 -0.78 -0.36
N TYR A 59 20.24 -0.46 0.23
CA TYR A 59 19.26 -1.44 0.64
C TYR A 59 18.20 -1.64 -0.44
N GLU A 60 18.03 -2.90 -0.87
CA GLU A 60 17.01 -3.28 -1.84
C GLU A 60 15.59 -3.05 -1.29
N SER A 61 14.63 -2.78 -2.18
CA SER A 61 13.23 -2.79 -1.77
C SER A 61 12.82 -4.21 -1.35
N GLY A 62 11.98 -4.34 -0.30
CA GLY A 62 11.28 -5.58 0.00
C GLY A 62 10.59 -6.14 -1.25
N GLY A 63 10.44 -7.47 -1.34
CA GLY A 63 9.99 -8.15 -2.56
C GLY A 63 8.66 -7.62 -3.10
N THR A 64 7.58 -8.13 -2.53
CA THR A 64 6.22 -7.67 -2.78
C THR A 64 5.59 -7.36 -1.43
N ILE A 65 4.98 -6.20 -1.29
CA ILE A 65 4.19 -5.88 -0.09
C ILE A 65 2.71 -6.01 -0.40
N THR A 66 1.97 -6.61 0.52
CA THR A 66 0.52 -6.72 0.41
C THR A 66 -0.13 -5.68 1.31
N VAL A 67 -0.99 -4.87 0.72
CA VAL A 67 -1.78 -3.83 1.40
C VAL A 67 -3.24 -4.20 1.32
N THR A 68 -3.90 -4.30 2.47
CA THR A 68 -5.35 -4.51 2.53
C THR A 68 -6.02 -3.22 2.97
N CYS A 69 -7.03 -2.82 2.21
CA CYS A 69 -7.81 -1.62 2.43
C CYS A 69 -9.27 -1.95 2.72
N LEU A 70 -9.85 -1.25 3.69
CA LEU A 70 -11.27 -1.18 3.94
C LEU A 70 -11.88 -0.10 3.03
N ASN A 71 -12.73 -0.50 2.10
CA ASN A 71 -13.36 0.40 1.15
C ASN A 71 -14.39 1.28 1.87
N LEU A 72 -14.51 2.55 1.43
CA LEU A 72 -15.62 3.41 1.84
C LEU A 72 -16.91 2.94 1.15
N PRO A 73 -18.02 2.75 1.87
CA PRO A 73 -19.30 2.41 1.24
C PRO A 73 -19.69 3.48 0.21
N GLY A 74 -19.80 3.10 -1.06
CA GLY A 74 -20.12 4.03 -2.15
C GLY A 74 -18.95 4.81 -2.75
N ALA A 75 -17.71 4.60 -2.27
CA ALA A 75 -16.53 4.99 -3.03
C ALA A 75 -16.36 3.99 -4.17
N GLY A 76 -16.65 4.44 -5.39
CA GLY A 76 -16.52 3.62 -6.59
C GLY A 76 -15.11 3.06 -6.74
N ILE A 77 -15.02 1.81 -7.18
CA ILE A 77 -13.84 1.30 -7.88
C ILE A 77 -13.74 2.05 -9.22
#